data_AF-A0A3B0IXS5-F1
#
_entry.id   AF-A0A3B0IXS5-F1
#
_cell.length_a   1.000
_cell.length_b   1.000
_cell.length_c   1.000
_cell.angle_alpha   90.00
_cell.angle_beta   90.00
_cell.angle_gamma   90.00
#
_symmetry.space_group_name_H-M   'P 1'
#
loop_
_entity.id
_entity.type
_entity.pdbx_description
1 polymer ?
#
loop_
_entity_poly.entity_id
_entity_poly.type
_entity_poly.pdbx_seq_one_letter_code
_entity_poly.pdbx_strand_id
1 'polypeptide(L)'
;MRVLRNKLAIASTKLGKTFTEPLINYRQRGTIAGSAHLEAWEIHLNPISLIENGEIFINQVIPHELAHLLVYHCFGKIDAHGKEWKWIMPIILDAPPQKIYQFALTSVHKWIFHYHCKCDLSHQLTLRRHNKIQLGKGEYICKKCGQYLIWQNQ
;
A
#
# COMPACT_ATOMS: atom_id res chain seq x y z
N MET A 1 -6.80 3.85 18.81
CA MET A 1 -5.67 4.40 18.01
C MET A 1 -5.46 5.88 18.34
N ARG A 2 -4.49 6.26 19.18
CA ARG A 2 -4.30 7.66 19.64
C ARG A 2 -3.93 8.64 18.53
N VAL A 3 -2.98 8.25 17.66
CA VAL A 3 -2.50 9.10 16.56
C VAL A 3 -3.62 9.50 15.61
N LEU A 4 -4.47 8.53 15.23
CA LEU A 4 -5.64 8.78 14.38
C LEU A 4 -6.54 9.87 14.95
N ARG A 5 -6.98 9.71 16.20
CA ARG A 5 -7.89 10.64 16.87
C ARG A 5 -7.29 12.03 17.00
N ASN A 6 -6.01 12.12 17.36
CA ASN A 6 -5.32 13.40 17.46
C ASN A 6 -5.29 14.12 16.11
N LYS A 7 -4.90 13.41 15.04
CA LYS A 7 -4.82 14.00 13.68
C LYS A 7 -6.19 14.37 13.13
N LEU A 8 -7.21 13.55 13.39
CA LEU A 8 -8.60 13.85 13.03
C LEU A 8 -9.15 15.08 13.76
N ALA A 9 -8.81 15.24 15.05
CA ALA A 9 -9.21 16.41 15.83
C ALA A 9 -8.54 17.68 15.30
N ILE A 10 -7.24 17.64 15.00
CA ILE A 10 -6.52 18.77 14.38
C ILE A 10 -7.18 19.12 13.03
N ALA A 11 -7.45 18.12 12.20
CA ALA A 11 -8.12 18.33 10.91
C ALA A 11 -9.50 18.96 11.07
N SER A 12 -10.29 18.48 12.04
CA SER A 12 -11.63 19.01 12.32
C SER A 12 -11.59 20.48 12.68
N THR A 13 -10.67 20.85 13.57
CA THR A 13 -10.46 22.25 14.00
C THR A 13 -9.99 23.13 12.83
N LYS A 14 -8.95 22.72 12.10
CA LYS A 14 -8.36 23.54 11.03
C LYS A 14 -9.26 23.68 9.80
N LEU A 15 -10.11 22.68 9.52
CA LEU A 15 -11.04 22.72 8.40
C LEU A 15 -12.42 23.27 8.78
N GLY A 16 -12.68 23.51 10.07
CA GLY A 16 -14.01 23.94 10.55
C GLY A 16 -15.11 22.91 10.24
N LYS A 17 -14.77 21.63 10.23
CA LYS A 17 -15.67 20.51 9.87
C LYS A 17 -15.60 19.42 10.91
N THR A 18 -16.71 18.72 11.12
CA THR A 18 -16.74 17.53 11.98
C THR A 18 -16.56 16.28 11.13
N PHE A 19 -15.61 15.42 11.52
CA PHE A 19 -15.40 14.12 10.88
C PHE A 19 -15.65 12.99 11.88
N THR A 20 -16.30 11.92 11.43
CA THR A 20 -16.40 10.68 12.21
C THR A 20 -15.05 9.94 12.23
N GLU A 21 -14.76 9.19 13.29
CA GLU A 21 -13.55 8.36 13.33
C GLU A 21 -13.63 7.27 12.25
N PRO A 22 -12.65 7.17 11.32
CA PRO A 22 -12.65 6.12 10.31
C PRO A 22 -12.40 4.75 10.93
N LEU A 23 -13.02 3.73 10.35
CA LEU A 23 -12.81 2.34 10.79
C LEU A 23 -11.38 1.89 10.45
N ILE A 24 -10.75 1.17 11.37
CA ILE A 24 -9.43 0.59 11.18
C ILE A 24 -9.57 -0.92 10.94
N ASN A 25 -9.08 -1.39 9.80
CA ASN A 25 -9.09 -2.80 9.40
C ASN A 25 -7.67 -3.33 9.23
N TYR A 26 -7.35 -4.50 9.78
CA TYR A 26 -6.02 -5.12 9.68
C TYR A 26 -5.95 -6.18 8.57
N ARG A 27 -6.53 -5.87 7.40
CA ARG A 27 -6.71 -6.83 6.30
C ARG A 27 -5.77 -6.62 5.12
N GLN A 28 -4.97 -5.54 5.12
CA GLN A 28 -4.04 -5.25 4.03
C GLN A 28 -2.98 -6.34 3.93
N ARG A 29 -2.73 -6.83 2.71
CA ARG A 29 -1.76 -7.89 2.42
C ARG A 29 -0.68 -7.41 1.45
N GLY A 30 0.38 -8.20 1.35
CA GLY A 30 1.50 -7.96 0.44
C GLY A 30 2.42 -6.85 0.95
N THR A 31 2.99 -6.08 0.03
CA THR A 31 4.00 -5.06 0.35
C THR A 31 3.44 -3.67 0.63
N ILE A 32 2.12 -3.51 0.58
CA ILE A 32 1.46 -2.25 0.86
C ILE A 32 1.30 -2.15 2.38
N ALA A 33 1.78 -1.05 2.96
CA ALA A 33 1.77 -0.80 4.40
C ALA A 33 0.37 -0.41 4.89
N GLY A 34 -0.33 0.45 4.14
CA GLY A 34 -1.71 0.83 4.39
C GLY A 34 -2.41 1.29 3.12
N SER A 35 -3.74 1.41 3.20
CA SER A 35 -4.57 1.97 2.13
C SER A 35 -5.82 2.64 2.71
N ALA A 36 -6.26 3.70 2.04
CA ALA A 36 -7.51 4.40 2.33
C ALA A 36 -8.65 3.89 1.43
N HIS A 37 -9.75 3.48 2.05
CA HIS A 37 -10.98 3.09 1.37
C HIS A 37 -11.96 4.26 1.44
N LEU A 38 -11.91 5.09 0.38
CA LEU A 38 -12.49 6.44 0.36
C LEU A 38 -13.99 6.48 0.67
N GLU A 39 -14.79 5.70 -0.06
CA GLU A 39 -16.26 5.69 0.07
C GLU A 39 -16.72 5.07 1.38
N ALA A 40 -16.02 4.05 1.87
CA ALA A 40 -16.35 3.36 3.10
C ALA A 40 -15.83 4.09 4.36
N TRP A 41 -15.03 5.14 4.19
CA TRP A 41 -14.39 5.86 5.29
C TRP A 41 -13.55 4.95 6.21
N GLU A 42 -12.71 4.11 5.59
CA GLU A 42 -11.87 3.14 6.32
C GLU A 42 -10.38 3.29 5.99
N ILE A 43 -9.54 2.92 6.95
CA ILE A 43 -8.09 2.76 6.79
C ILE A 43 -7.75 1.28 6.99
N HIS A 44 -7.17 0.68 5.95
CA HIS A 44 -6.71 -0.71 5.97
C HIS A 44 -5.21 -0.71 6.22
N LEU A 45 -4.77 -1.45 7.24
CA LEU A 45 -3.37 -1.53 7.67
C LEU A 45 -2.84 -2.95 7.49
N ASN A 46 -1.56 -3.05 7.16
CA ASN A 46 -0.86 -4.33 7.07
C ASN A 46 -0.37 -4.72 8.47
N PRO A 47 -0.93 -5.78 9.07
CA PRO A 47 -0.58 -6.15 10.45
C PRO A 47 0.89 -6.55 10.60
N ILE A 48 1.50 -7.16 9.59
CA ILE A 48 2.91 -7.54 9.61
C ILE A 48 3.77 -6.27 9.65
N SER A 49 3.51 -5.33 8.74
CA SER A 49 4.22 -4.05 8.70
C SER A 49 4.11 -3.28 10.02
N LEU A 50 2.91 -3.27 10.60
CA LEU A 50 2.65 -2.61 11.88
C LEU A 50 3.47 -3.24 13.02
N ILE A 51 3.50 -4.56 13.12
CA ILE A 51 4.25 -5.27 14.17
C ILE A 51 5.74 -5.02 14.03
N GLU A 52 6.28 -5.07 12.80
CA GLU A 52 7.72 -4.91 12.56
C GLU A 52 8.24 -3.49 12.79
N ASN A 53 7.40 -2.48 12.52
CA ASN A 53 7.86 -1.08 12.46
C ASN A 53 7.25 -0.21 13.59
N GLY A 54 6.30 -0.75 14.35
CA GLY A 54 5.76 -0.15 15.57
C GLY A 54 5.33 1.30 15.42
N GLU A 55 5.84 2.17 16.30
CA GLU A 55 5.49 3.59 16.35
C GLU A 55 5.83 4.35 15.06
N ILE A 56 6.89 3.97 14.33
CA ILE A 56 7.24 4.64 13.07
C ILE A 56 6.13 4.41 12.04
N PHE A 57 5.59 3.18 11.96
CA PHE A 57 4.45 2.87 11.10
C PHE A 57 3.22 3.68 11.51
N ILE A 58 2.88 3.70 12.80
CA ILE A 58 1.70 4.41 13.31
C ILE A 58 1.78 5.90 12.97
N ASN A 59 2.94 6.52 13.18
CA ASN A 59 3.13 7.96 12.99
C ASN A 59 3.26 8.39 11.52
N GLN A 60 3.53 7.46 10.59
CA GLN A 60 3.66 7.77 9.16
C GLN A 60 2.47 7.28 8.32
N VAL A 61 2.05 6.02 8.49
CA VAL A 61 1.00 5.42 7.65
C VAL A 61 -0.37 5.97 7.99
N ILE A 62 -0.69 6.12 9.28
CA ILE A 62 -2.03 6.55 9.68
C ILE A 62 -2.33 7.98 9.19
N PRO A 63 -1.45 8.98 9.40
CA PRO A 63 -1.70 10.32 8.85
C PRO A 63 -1.76 10.31 7.32
N HIS A 64 -0.97 9.46 6.66
CA HIS A 64 -0.98 9.33 5.20
C HIS A 64 -2.34 8.83 4.68
N GLU A 65 -2.84 7.72 5.22
CA GLU A 65 -4.13 7.17 4.80
C GLU A 65 -5.30 8.07 5.22
N LEU A 66 -5.21 8.71 6.39
CA LEU A 66 -6.19 9.72 6.79
C LEU A 66 -6.20 10.92 5.83
N ALA A 67 -5.05 11.35 5.32
CA ALA A 67 -4.98 12.44 4.36
C ALA A 67 -5.73 12.09 3.07
N HIS A 68 -5.63 10.86 2.57
CA HIS A 68 -6.42 10.41 1.41
C HIS A 68 -7.92 10.51 1.67
N LEU A 69 -8.37 10.05 2.84
CA LEU A 69 -9.77 10.16 3.24
C LEU A 69 -10.24 11.63 3.29
N LEU A 70 -9.48 12.50 3.96
CA LEU A 70 -9.81 13.93 4.09
C LEU A 70 -9.80 14.66 2.75
N VAL A 71 -8.84 14.34 1.88
CA VAL A 71 -8.79 14.88 0.51
C VAL A 71 -10.06 14.50 -0.23
N TYR A 72 -10.43 13.23 -0.23
CA TYR A 72 -11.64 12.76 -0.91
C TYR A 72 -12.91 13.41 -0.35
N HIS A 73 -13.03 13.51 0.97
CA HIS A 73 -14.21 14.10 1.59
C HIS A 73 -14.34 15.61 1.34
N CYS A 74 -13.23 16.34 1.24
CA CYS A 74 -13.25 17.78 1.01
C CYS A 74 -13.31 18.18 -0.47
N PHE A 75 -12.73 17.37 -1.36
CA PHE A 75 -12.48 17.75 -2.76
C PHE A 75 -13.00 16.73 -3.78
N GLY A 76 -13.52 15.59 -3.34
CA GLY A 76 -13.97 14.50 -4.22
C GLY A 76 -12.81 13.71 -4.83
N LYS A 77 -13.06 13.08 -5.97
CA LYS A 77 -12.08 12.21 -6.64
C LYS A 77 -11.08 13.04 -7.44
N ILE A 78 -9.89 13.22 -6.87
CA ILE A 78 -8.75 13.93 -7.47
C ILE A 78 -7.46 13.11 -7.33
N ASP A 79 -6.33 13.65 -7.81
CA ASP A 79 -5.03 13.00 -7.71
C ASP A 79 -4.63 12.73 -6.25
N ALA A 80 -4.32 11.47 -5.95
CA ALA A 80 -4.08 10.99 -4.58
C ALA A 80 -2.98 11.76 -3.83
N HIS A 81 -1.95 12.24 -4.54
CA HIS A 81 -0.85 13.03 -3.98
C HIS A 81 -0.70 14.40 -4.66
N GLY A 82 -1.84 14.97 -5.09
CA GLY A 82 -1.96 16.28 -5.73
C GLY A 82 -1.71 17.47 -4.79
N LYS A 83 -2.07 18.68 -5.22
CA LYS A 83 -1.85 19.92 -4.45
C LYS A 83 -2.61 19.92 -3.12
N GLU A 84 -3.82 19.36 -3.10
CA GLU A 84 -4.68 19.25 -1.93
C GLU A 84 -4.07 18.32 -0.89
N TRP A 85 -3.51 17.19 -1.32
CA TRP A 85 -2.82 16.26 -0.42
C TRP A 85 -1.55 16.89 0.16
N LYS A 86 -0.77 17.57 -0.68
CA LYS A 86 0.44 18.32 -0.25
C LYS A 86 0.11 19.48 0.70
N TRP A 87 -1.11 19.98 0.68
CA TRP A 87 -1.61 20.94 1.65
C TRP A 87 -2.11 20.24 2.92
N ILE A 88 -2.95 19.21 2.80
CA ILE A 88 -3.54 18.49 3.94
C ILE A 88 -2.46 17.91 4.85
N MET A 89 -1.44 17.26 4.31
CA MET A 89 -0.42 16.59 5.14
C MET A 89 0.32 17.56 6.09
N PRO A 90 1.08 18.56 5.60
CA PRO A 90 1.80 19.45 6.49
C PRO A 90 0.91 20.50 7.16
N ILE A 91 -0.09 21.05 6.48
CA ILE A 91 -0.84 22.22 6.99
C ILE A 91 -2.03 21.78 7.85
N ILE A 92 -2.76 20.74 7.43
CA ILE A 92 -3.95 20.29 8.15
C ILE A 92 -3.62 19.23 9.18
N LEU A 93 -2.74 18.28 8.85
CA LEU A 93 -2.40 17.18 9.76
C LEU A 93 -1.14 17.42 10.57
N ASP A 94 -0.38 18.49 10.35
CA ASP A 94 0.93 18.68 10.99
C ASP A 94 1.81 17.42 10.88
N ALA A 95 1.81 16.82 9.68
CA ALA A 95 2.54 15.61 9.35
C ALA A 95 3.42 15.87 8.12
N PRO A 96 4.68 15.40 8.12
CA PRO A 96 5.56 15.63 6.98
C PRO A 96 4.99 14.93 5.73
N PRO A 97 4.97 15.57 4.54
CA PRO A 97 4.55 14.96 3.28
C PRO A 97 5.65 14.05 2.72
N GLN A 98 6.26 13.22 3.57
CA GLN A 98 7.27 12.27 3.15
C GLN A 98 6.57 11.15 2.36
N LYS A 99 7.21 10.73 1.26
CA LYS A 99 6.95 9.39 0.73
C LYS A 99 7.20 8.46 1.90
N ILE A 100 6.17 7.69 2.27
CA ILE A 100 6.26 6.65 3.29
C ILE A 100 7.59 5.95 3.07
N TYR A 101 8.50 6.06 4.05
CA TYR A 101 9.77 5.35 4.03
C TYR A 101 9.40 3.93 3.64
N GLN A 102 9.92 3.44 2.52
CA GLN A 102 9.51 2.15 1.98
C GLN A 102 9.68 1.15 3.12
N PHE A 103 8.59 0.84 3.83
CA PHE A 103 8.62 0.01 5.02
C PHE A 103 9.05 -1.32 4.45
N ALA A 104 10.36 -1.55 4.52
CA ALA A 104 10.96 -2.74 4.00
C ALA A 104 10.41 -3.81 4.92
N LEU A 105 9.36 -4.47 4.45
CA LEU A 105 8.84 -5.66 5.09
C LEU A 105 9.95 -6.69 4.98
N THR A 106 10.82 -6.71 5.98
CA THR A 106 11.96 -7.61 6.02
C THR A 106 11.46 -9.06 6.08
N SER A 107 10.27 -9.30 6.64
CA SER A 107 9.63 -10.62 6.65
C SER A 107 8.71 -10.94 5.46
N VAL A 108 8.26 -9.95 4.66
CA VAL A 108 7.49 -10.28 3.45
C VAL A 108 8.47 -10.76 2.40
N HIS A 109 8.75 -12.06 2.48
CA HIS A 109 9.57 -12.77 1.52
C HIS A 109 9.05 -12.49 0.11
N LYS A 110 9.90 -11.85 -0.70
CA LYS A 110 9.71 -11.83 -2.15
C LYS A 110 10.04 -13.23 -2.65
N TRP A 111 9.06 -14.12 -2.61
CA TRP A 111 9.21 -15.44 -3.22
C TRP A 111 9.45 -15.27 -4.72
N ILE A 112 10.66 -15.64 -5.12
CA ILE A 112 11.09 -15.66 -6.51
C ILE A 112 11.11 -17.12 -6.96
N PHE A 113 10.39 -17.38 -8.04
CA PHE A 113 10.35 -18.70 -8.68
C PHE A 113 11.17 -18.62 -9.96
N HIS A 114 12.07 -19.57 -10.13
CA HIS A 114 12.92 -19.66 -11.31
C HIS A 114 12.19 -20.44 -12.40
N TYR A 115 12.12 -19.84 -13.57
CA TYR A 115 11.49 -20.40 -14.76
C TYR A 115 12.52 -20.47 -15.87
N HIS A 116 12.39 -21.51 -16.68
CA HIS A 116 13.28 -21.77 -17.79
C HIS A 116 12.52 -21.80 -19.11
N CYS A 117 13.29 -21.68 -20.17
CA CYS A 117 12.85 -21.59 -21.54
C CYS A 117 13.74 -22.54 -22.37
N LYS A 118 13.48 -22.73 -23.66
CA LYS A 118 14.42 -23.47 -24.54
C LYS A 118 15.78 -22.77 -24.74
N CYS A 119 15.91 -21.58 -24.16
CA CYS A 119 17.12 -20.80 -24.08
C CYS A 119 17.76 -21.01 -22.71
N ASP A 120 19.09 -20.87 -22.62
CA ASP A 120 19.81 -20.87 -21.33
C ASP A 120 19.62 -19.57 -20.52
N LEU A 121 18.46 -18.91 -20.64
CA LEU A 121 18.11 -17.77 -19.80
C LEU A 121 17.33 -18.24 -18.58
N SER A 122 17.75 -17.78 -17.41
CA SER A 122 16.98 -17.90 -16.18
C SER A 122 16.00 -16.73 -16.08
N HIS A 123 14.73 -17.05 -15.82
CA HIS A 123 13.67 -16.06 -15.63
C HIS A 123 13.18 -16.09 -14.19
N GLN A 124 13.08 -14.93 -13.56
CA GLN A 124 12.55 -14.80 -12.21
C GLN A 124 11.10 -14.30 -12.25
N LEU A 125 10.17 -15.12 -11.76
CA LEU A 125 8.77 -14.77 -11.63
C LEU A 125 8.42 -14.56 -10.16
N THR A 126 7.63 -13.51 -9.88
CA THR A 126 7.09 -13.26 -8.54
C THR A 126 6.02 -14.30 -8.20
N LEU A 127 5.76 -14.50 -6.91
CA LEU A 127 4.66 -15.36 -6.42
C LEU A 127 3.33 -15.14 -7.16
N ARG A 128 2.98 -13.88 -7.46
CA ARG A 128 1.73 -13.58 -8.19
C ARG A 128 1.74 -14.18 -9.60
N ARG A 129 2.85 -14.05 -10.33
CA ARG A 129 2.99 -14.60 -11.68
C ARG A 129 3.06 -16.12 -11.65
N HIS A 130 3.81 -16.68 -10.70
CA HIS A 130 3.86 -18.12 -10.45
C HIS A 130 2.46 -18.69 -10.15
N ASN A 131 1.73 -18.13 -9.18
CA ASN A 131 0.37 -18.58 -8.85
C ASN A 131 -0.60 -18.44 -10.03
N LYS A 132 -0.43 -17.42 -10.88
CA LYS A 132 -1.25 -17.25 -12.08
C LYS A 132 -1.05 -18.40 -13.07
N ILE A 133 0.20 -18.85 -13.26
CA ILE A 133 0.53 -20.02 -14.08
C ILE A 133 -0.01 -21.30 -13.43
N GLN A 134 0.24 -21.50 -12.13
CA GLN A 134 -0.21 -22.70 -11.40
C GLN A 134 -1.74 -22.87 -11.41
N LEU A 135 -2.49 -21.77 -11.39
CA LEU A 135 -3.96 -21.79 -11.48
C LEU A 135 -4.48 -21.88 -12.93
N GLY A 136 -3.60 -22.00 -13.93
CA GLY A 136 -3.99 -22.00 -15.36
C GLY A 136 -4.58 -20.67 -15.85
N LYS A 137 -4.38 -19.58 -15.09
CA LYS A 137 -4.98 -18.26 -15.38
C LYS A 137 -4.11 -17.38 -16.26
N GLY A 138 -2.97 -17.88 -16.73
CA GLY A 138 -2.17 -17.22 -17.74
C GLY A 138 -0.78 -17.82 -17.89
N GLU A 139 -0.18 -17.50 -19.01
CA GLU A 139 1.12 -17.99 -19.43
C GLU A 139 2.06 -16.81 -19.67
N TYR A 140 3.36 -17.09 -19.61
CA TYR A 140 4.40 -16.09 -19.89
C TYR A 140 5.35 -16.66 -20.93
N ILE A 141 5.80 -15.80 -21.84
CA ILE A 141 6.74 -16.16 -22.91
C ILE A 141 8.08 -15.47 -22.73
N CYS A 142 9.15 -16.13 -23.15
CA CYS A 142 10.48 -15.51 -23.23
C CYS A 142 10.50 -14.51 -24.39
N LYS A 143 10.91 -13.27 -24.11
CA LYS A 143 11.03 -12.22 -25.14
C LYS A 143 12.12 -12.50 -26.19
N LYS A 144 13.07 -13.39 -25.90
CA LYS A 144 14.18 -13.73 -26.81
C LYS A 144 13.78 -14.80 -27.83
N CYS A 145 13.18 -15.91 -27.38
CA CYS A 145 12.87 -17.04 -28.26
C CYS A 145 11.37 -17.27 -28.49
N GLY A 146 10.50 -16.49 -27.84
CA GLY A 146 9.04 -16.60 -27.95
C GLY A 146 8.42 -17.82 -27.26
N GLN A 147 9.21 -18.72 -26.68
CA GLN A 147 8.69 -19.94 -26.04
C GLN A 147 8.12 -19.67 -24.65
N TYR A 148 7.19 -20.52 -24.23
CA TYR A 148 6.62 -20.48 -22.88
C TYR A 148 7.67 -20.71 -21.79
N LEU A 149 7.49 -20.01 -20.68
CA LEU A 149 8.26 -20.19 -19.46
C LEU A 149 7.74 -21.40 -18.70
N ILE A 150 8.63 -22.35 -18.40
CA ILE A 150 8.33 -23.59 -17.69
C ILE A 150 8.94 -23.50 -16.30
N TRP A 151 8.14 -23.79 -15.27
CA TRP A 151 8.64 -23.93 -13.91
C TRP A 151 9.28 -25.30 -13.76
N GLN A 152 10.49 -25.35 -13.21
CA GLN A 152 11.09 -26.60 -12.74
C GLN A 152 10.98 -26.59 -11.21
N ASN A 153 10.21 -27.52 -10.64
CA ASN A 153 10.22 -27.70 -9.18
C ASN A 153 11.61 -28.19 -8.80
N GLN A 154 12.25 -27.47 -7.89
CA GLN A 154 13.24 -28.08 -7.01
C GLN A 154 12.52 -28.74 -5.84
#